data_AF-B8BKV3-F1
#
_entry.id   AF-B8BKV3-F1
#
_cell.length_a   1.000
_cell.length_b   1.000
_cell.length_c   1.000
_cell.angle_alpha   90.00
_cell.angle_beta   90.00
_cell.angle_gamma   90.00
#
_symmetry.space_group_name_H-M   'P 1'
#
loop_
_entity.id
_entity.type
_entity.pdbx_description
1 polymer ?
#
loop_
_entity_poly.entity_id
_entity_poly.type
_entity_poly.pdbx_seq_one_letter_code
_entity_poly.pdbx_strand_id
1 'polypeptide(L)'
;MTITLQDVAMILALPLRGHAVTSRTETPGWHAQVQQLFGIPLNIEQGQGGKKKQNGIPLSWLSQNFSHLDDDAEPWRVECYAHAYILHLLGGVLFPDAGGDIASAIWIPLVANLGDLGRFSWGSAVLAWTYRQLCEACCCQAPSSNMSGCVLLIQMWMWLRLPVRRPKWRQSFTPWPYNEPDMKKTVAYIFESTATAHAHRDVAYKHYVNEMDCLQPQHIEWLPYHTNEASSLTLNSMCNRDSDYFMYQCPLICFWAVEYHLPHRVMRQFGKKQDWPVEDISTGVELHK
;
A
#
# COMPACT_ATOMS: atom_id res chain seq x y z
N MET A 1 -10.76 12.95 -9.79
CA MET A 1 -10.81 12.07 -8.61
C MET A 1 -9.45 11.40 -8.49
N THR A 2 -8.91 11.21 -7.30
CA THR A 2 -7.63 10.52 -7.05
C THR A 2 -7.63 9.88 -5.65
N ILE A 3 -6.68 8.99 -5.39
CA ILE A 3 -6.41 8.46 -4.05
C ILE A 3 -5.77 9.59 -3.22
N THR A 4 -6.20 9.79 -1.97
CA THR A 4 -5.74 10.87 -1.08
C THR A 4 -5.22 10.30 0.23
N LEU A 5 -4.63 11.15 1.08
CA LEU A 5 -4.21 10.74 2.42
C LEU A 5 -5.38 10.24 3.29
N GLN A 6 -6.60 10.75 3.06
CA GLN A 6 -7.80 10.22 3.69
C GLN A 6 -8.01 8.74 3.30
N ASP A 7 -7.87 8.42 2.02
CA ASP A 7 -8.09 7.05 1.55
C ASP A 7 -7.03 6.09 2.16
N VAL A 8 -5.77 6.53 2.27
CA VAL A 8 -4.72 5.75 2.94
C VAL A 8 -5.05 5.47 4.40
N ALA A 9 -5.44 6.49 5.16
CA ALA A 9 -5.77 6.33 6.58
C ALA A 9 -7.01 5.43 6.78
N MET A 10 -8.06 5.63 5.99
CA MET A 10 -9.31 4.89 6.13
C MET A 10 -9.18 3.43 5.70
N ILE A 11 -8.40 3.14 4.64
CA ILE A 11 -8.24 1.80 4.07
C ILE A 11 -7.16 1.00 4.79
N LEU A 12 -5.99 1.61 5.01
CA LEU A 12 -4.80 0.90 5.51
C LEU A 12 -4.49 1.18 6.98
N ALA A 13 -5.14 2.17 7.61
CA ALA A 13 -4.87 2.58 9.00
C ALA A 13 -3.39 2.91 9.28
N LEU A 14 -2.68 3.45 8.29
CA LEU A 14 -1.28 3.84 8.42
C LEU A 14 -1.13 5.28 8.96
N PRO A 15 -0.07 5.55 9.75
CA PRO A 15 0.23 6.88 10.25
C PRO A 15 0.54 7.86 9.11
N LEU A 16 -0.08 9.04 9.13
CA LEU A 16 0.21 10.15 8.21
C LEU A 16 1.18 11.16 8.84
N ARG A 17 1.25 11.19 10.17
CA ARG A 17 2.23 11.97 10.91
C ARG A 17 3.51 11.17 11.16
N GLY A 18 4.66 11.82 11.01
CA GLY A 18 5.97 11.24 11.32
C GLY A 18 7.07 11.79 10.42
N HIS A 19 8.25 11.21 10.52
CA HIS A 19 9.37 11.50 9.62
C HIS A 19 9.09 10.92 8.22
N ALA A 20 9.65 11.56 7.19
CA ALA A 20 9.66 10.98 5.85
C ALA A 20 10.37 9.62 5.85
N VAL A 21 9.81 8.63 5.14
CA VAL A 21 10.42 7.31 5.02
C VAL A 21 11.64 7.43 4.11
N THR A 22 12.81 7.50 4.73
CA THR A 22 14.11 7.62 4.07
C THR A 22 15.14 6.85 4.89
N SER A 23 16.15 6.33 4.20
CA SER A 23 17.31 5.69 4.82
C SER A 23 18.49 5.73 3.85
N ARG A 24 19.62 5.15 4.26
CA ARG A 24 20.76 4.92 3.36
C ARG A 24 20.33 3.98 2.24
N THR A 25 20.36 4.47 1.01
CA THR A 25 19.99 3.71 -0.20
C THR A 25 21.08 2.73 -0.60
N GLU A 26 22.34 3.03 -0.27
CA GLU A 26 23.45 2.11 -0.34
C GLU A 26 23.56 1.35 0.99
N THR A 27 23.34 0.05 0.93
CA THR A 27 23.55 -0.86 2.05
C THR A 27 24.69 -1.84 1.74
N PRO A 28 25.96 -1.38 1.75
CA PRO A 28 27.10 -2.28 1.63
C PRO A 28 27.00 -3.36 2.69
N GLY A 29 27.02 -4.63 2.26
CA GLY A 29 26.95 -5.76 3.20
C GLY A 29 25.56 -6.02 3.79
N TRP A 30 24.47 -5.60 3.14
CA TRP A 30 23.12 -5.97 3.60
C TRP A 30 22.94 -7.48 3.78
N HIS A 31 23.64 -8.30 2.98
CA HIS A 31 23.72 -9.76 3.16
C HIS A 31 24.15 -10.19 4.56
N ALA A 32 25.10 -9.47 5.18
CA ALA A 32 25.55 -9.76 6.54
C ALA A 32 24.48 -9.40 7.58
N GLN A 33 23.65 -8.38 7.30
CA GLN A 33 22.51 -8.02 8.15
C GLN A 33 21.39 -9.06 8.06
N VAL A 34 21.22 -9.74 6.92
CA VAL A 34 20.18 -10.77 6.77
C VAL A 34 20.32 -11.86 7.82
N GLN A 35 21.52 -12.43 7.99
CA GLN A 35 21.70 -13.47 9.00
C GLN A 35 21.42 -12.95 10.42
N GLN A 36 21.78 -11.70 10.72
CA GLN A 36 21.51 -11.09 12.02
C GLN A 36 20.01 -10.88 12.28
N LEU A 37 19.26 -10.44 11.27
CA LEU A 37 17.83 -10.12 11.40
C LEU A 37 16.94 -11.36 11.39
N PHE A 38 17.30 -12.36 10.58
CA PHE A 38 16.42 -13.51 10.31
C PHE A 38 16.93 -14.81 10.92
N GLY A 39 18.16 -14.83 11.48
CA GLY A 39 18.79 -16.03 12.04
C GLY A 39 19.21 -17.07 10.99
N ILE A 40 18.87 -16.86 9.72
CA ILE A 40 19.14 -17.76 8.59
C ILE A 40 19.96 -16.99 7.56
N PRO A 41 21.12 -17.53 7.12
CA PRO A 41 21.88 -16.91 6.04
C PRO A 41 21.10 -17.03 4.73
N LEU A 42 21.04 -15.94 3.98
CA LEU A 42 20.52 -15.98 2.61
C LEU A 42 21.63 -16.47 1.68
N ASN A 43 21.58 -17.77 1.38
CA ASN A 43 22.44 -18.40 0.39
C ASN A 43 21.96 -18.01 -1.01
N ILE A 44 22.29 -16.80 -1.43
CA ILE A 44 22.17 -16.45 -2.85
C ILE A 44 23.31 -17.18 -3.54
N GLU A 45 23.01 -18.29 -4.23
CA GLU A 45 23.95 -18.82 -5.20
C GLU A 45 24.36 -17.66 -6.11
N GLN A 46 25.63 -17.25 -6.03
CA GLN A 46 26.19 -16.30 -6.98
C GLN A 46 26.10 -16.98 -8.33
N GLY A 47 25.02 -16.72 -9.06
CA GLY A 47 24.69 -17.46 -10.27
C GLY A 47 25.88 -17.48 -11.21
N GLN A 48 26.44 -18.67 -11.42
CA GLN A 48 27.29 -18.92 -12.58
C GLN A 48 26.43 -18.62 -13.81
N GLY A 49 26.71 -17.51 -14.48
CA GLY A 49 26.02 -17.10 -15.71
C GLY A 49 25.14 -15.86 -15.57
N GLY A 50 25.77 -14.68 -15.55
CA GLY A 50 25.24 -13.45 -16.16
C GLY A 50 23.91 -12.86 -15.69
N LYS A 51 23.21 -13.43 -14.70
CA LYS A 51 21.96 -12.87 -14.16
C LYS A 51 22.26 -11.72 -13.20
N LYS A 52 21.52 -10.61 -13.34
CA LYS A 52 21.62 -9.36 -12.54
C LYS A 52 21.87 -9.65 -11.06
N LYS A 53 22.80 -8.91 -10.44
CA LYS A 53 22.98 -8.88 -8.97
C LYS A 53 21.61 -8.67 -8.30
N GLN A 54 21.19 -9.61 -7.48
CA GLN A 54 19.95 -9.54 -6.71
C GLN A 54 20.13 -8.47 -5.61
N ASN A 55 19.35 -7.39 -5.66
CA ASN A 55 19.43 -6.28 -4.70
C ASN A 55 18.27 -6.31 -3.70
N GLY A 56 18.10 -7.46 -3.04
CA GLY A 56 17.00 -7.66 -2.10
C GLY A 56 16.77 -9.12 -1.74
N ILE A 57 15.82 -9.36 -0.83
CA ILE A 57 15.47 -10.68 -0.32
C ILE A 57 14.26 -11.21 -1.08
N PRO A 58 14.26 -12.46 -1.58
CA PRO A 58 13.09 -13.02 -2.23
C PRO A 58 11.88 -13.10 -1.27
N LEU A 59 10.71 -12.63 -1.72
CA LEU A 59 9.46 -12.75 -0.97
C LEU A 59 9.10 -14.24 -0.81
N SER A 60 9.33 -15.06 -1.84
CA SER A 60 9.20 -16.52 -1.75
C SER A 60 10.09 -17.15 -0.68
N TRP A 61 11.32 -16.65 -0.51
CA TRP A 61 12.23 -17.12 0.54
C TRP A 61 11.69 -16.74 1.93
N LEU A 62 11.17 -15.52 2.10
CA LEU A 62 10.53 -15.12 3.36
C LEU A 62 9.35 -16.04 3.68
N SER A 63 8.45 -16.28 2.71
CA SER A 63 7.29 -17.16 2.92
C SER A 63 7.68 -18.61 3.21
N GLN A 64 8.72 -19.13 2.58
CA GLN A 64 9.19 -20.51 2.80
C GLN A 64 9.79 -20.69 4.21
N ASN A 65 10.49 -19.70 4.73
CA ASN A 65 11.19 -19.80 6.01
C ASN A 65 10.39 -19.28 7.21
N PHE A 66 9.41 -18.40 6.99
CA PHE A 66 8.69 -17.66 8.05
C PHE A 66 7.15 -17.80 7.98
N SER A 67 6.62 -18.88 7.41
CA SER A 67 5.17 -19.10 7.29
C SER A 67 4.50 -19.74 8.52
N HIS A 68 5.26 -20.47 9.34
CA HIS A 68 4.74 -21.13 10.54
C HIS A 68 5.66 -20.87 11.72
N LEU A 69 5.10 -20.39 12.83
CA LEU A 69 5.80 -20.18 14.10
C LEU A 69 5.09 -21.02 15.17
N ASP A 70 5.86 -21.79 15.93
CA ASP A 70 5.33 -22.59 17.04
C ASP A 70 4.92 -21.68 18.21
N ASP A 71 3.87 -22.06 18.94
CA ASP A 71 3.32 -21.24 20.04
C ASP A 71 4.31 -21.02 21.21
N ASP A 72 5.27 -21.92 21.37
CA ASP A 72 6.33 -21.91 22.38
C ASP A 72 7.68 -21.40 21.86
N ALA A 73 7.68 -20.70 20.71
CA ALA A 73 8.90 -20.18 20.11
C ALA A 73 9.63 -19.17 21.03
N GLU A 74 10.95 -19.34 21.10
CA GLU A 74 11.85 -18.43 21.84
C GLU A 74 11.71 -16.96 21.37
N PRO A 75 11.83 -15.97 22.26
CA PRO A 75 11.60 -14.55 21.92
C PRO A 75 12.42 -14.03 20.73
N TRP A 76 13.69 -14.44 20.63
CA TRP A 76 14.56 -14.04 19.52
C TRP A 76 14.04 -14.57 18.17
N ARG A 77 13.38 -15.74 18.17
CA ARG A 77 12.78 -16.32 16.97
C ARG A 77 11.51 -15.57 16.59
N VAL A 78 10.68 -15.21 17.57
CA VAL A 78 9.51 -14.34 17.36
C VAL A 78 9.95 -13.02 16.70
N GLU A 79 11.05 -12.44 17.18
CA GLU A 79 11.63 -11.23 16.61
C GLU A 79 12.06 -11.42 15.14
N CYS A 80 12.73 -12.52 14.79
CA CYS A 80 13.05 -12.83 13.38
C CYS A 80 11.81 -12.93 12.49
N TYR A 81 10.72 -13.53 13.00
CA TYR A 81 9.45 -13.62 12.27
C TYR A 81 8.79 -12.25 12.11
N ALA A 82 8.85 -11.38 13.12
CA ALA A 82 8.36 -10.02 13.02
C ALA A 82 9.12 -9.22 11.94
N HIS A 83 10.46 -9.34 11.90
CA HIS A 83 11.27 -8.74 10.85
C HIS A 83 10.88 -9.25 9.45
N ALA A 84 10.67 -10.57 9.31
CA ALA A 84 10.29 -11.19 8.04
C ALA A 84 8.92 -10.74 7.57
N TYR A 85 7.94 -10.71 8.49
CA TYR A 85 6.59 -10.26 8.21
C TYR A 85 6.56 -8.80 7.77
N ILE A 86 7.23 -7.90 8.50
CA ILE A 86 7.28 -6.49 8.14
C ILE A 86 7.98 -6.28 6.81
N LEU A 87 9.11 -6.97 6.55
CA LEU A 87 9.78 -6.85 5.27
C LEU A 87 8.91 -7.36 4.11
N HIS A 88 8.17 -8.45 4.32
CA HIS A 88 7.22 -8.96 3.34
C HIS A 88 6.08 -7.95 3.09
N LEU A 89 5.54 -7.33 4.14
CA LEU A 89 4.50 -6.30 4.02
C LEU A 89 5.02 -5.08 3.25
N LEU A 90 6.23 -4.61 3.54
CA LEU A 90 6.85 -3.48 2.85
C LEU A 90 7.11 -3.81 1.37
N GLY A 91 7.82 -4.90 1.08
CA GLY A 91 8.23 -5.23 -0.29
C GLY A 91 7.14 -5.88 -1.15
N GLY A 92 6.15 -6.54 -0.56
CA GLY A 92 5.13 -7.30 -1.29
C GLY A 92 3.77 -6.60 -1.41
N VAL A 93 3.44 -5.70 -0.47
CA VAL A 93 2.08 -5.12 -0.39
C VAL A 93 2.09 -3.61 -0.48
N LEU A 94 2.92 -2.95 0.33
CA LEU A 94 2.90 -1.49 0.46
C LEU A 94 3.76 -0.79 -0.59
N PHE A 95 4.94 -1.34 -0.87
CA PHE A 95 5.96 -0.77 -1.75
C PHE A 95 6.53 -1.76 -2.77
N PRO A 96 5.73 -2.65 -3.39
CA PRO A 96 6.27 -3.50 -4.44
C PRO A 96 6.81 -2.64 -5.58
N ASP A 97 7.94 -3.08 -6.12
CA ASP A 97 8.59 -2.51 -7.29
C ASP A 97 8.49 -3.49 -8.48
N ALA A 98 9.00 -3.07 -9.64
CA ALA A 98 9.01 -3.92 -10.83
C ALA A 98 9.99 -5.12 -10.74
N GLY A 99 10.64 -5.33 -9.59
CA GLY A 99 11.59 -6.42 -9.32
C GLY A 99 10.93 -7.80 -9.16
N GLY A 100 9.60 -7.86 -9.09
CA GLY A 100 8.85 -9.12 -9.01
C GLY A 100 8.86 -9.71 -7.61
N ASP A 101 9.44 -10.90 -7.45
CA ASP A 101 9.47 -11.64 -6.17
C ASP A 101 10.53 -11.11 -5.18
N ILE A 102 10.91 -9.84 -5.24
CA ILE A 102 12.03 -9.29 -4.46
C ILE A 102 11.57 -8.16 -3.55
N ALA A 103 11.80 -8.31 -2.24
CA ALA A 103 11.78 -7.19 -1.31
C ALA A 103 13.12 -6.45 -1.41
N SER A 104 13.08 -5.21 -1.92
CA SER A 104 14.28 -4.38 -2.11
C SER A 104 15.10 -4.20 -0.83
N ALA A 105 16.43 -4.25 -0.96
CA ALA A 105 17.35 -4.11 0.17
C ALA A 105 17.26 -2.73 0.87
N ILE A 106 16.65 -1.72 0.23
CA ILE A 106 16.44 -0.37 0.81
C ILE A 106 15.63 -0.41 2.11
N TRP A 107 14.80 -1.45 2.30
CA TRP A 107 13.95 -1.61 3.49
C TRP A 107 14.72 -2.20 4.68
N ILE A 108 15.85 -2.89 4.44
CA ILE A 108 16.60 -3.63 5.47
C ILE A 108 17.03 -2.73 6.64
N PRO A 109 17.60 -1.52 6.43
CA PRO A 109 17.97 -0.67 7.54
C PRO A 109 16.79 -0.17 8.37
N LEU A 110 15.60 -0.07 7.77
CA LEU A 110 14.39 0.37 8.46
C LEU A 110 13.81 -0.76 9.32
N VAL A 111 13.79 -1.99 8.79
CA VAL A 111 13.30 -3.14 9.54
C VAL A 111 14.28 -3.58 10.62
N ALA A 112 15.57 -3.25 10.53
CA ALA A 112 16.57 -3.63 11.51
C ALA A 112 16.31 -3.12 12.94
N ASN A 113 15.49 -2.08 13.09
CA ASN A 113 14.97 -1.66 14.38
C ASN A 113 13.46 -1.47 14.30
N LEU A 114 12.70 -2.53 14.60
CA LEU A 114 11.24 -2.51 14.59
C LEU A 114 10.65 -1.43 15.52
N GLY A 115 11.34 -1.09 16.61
CA GLY A 115 10.89 -0.07 17.57
C GLY A 115 10.85 1.34 17.00
N ASP A 116 11.65 1.63 15.97
CA ASP A 116 11.68 2.96 15.33
C ASP A 116 10.66 3.10 14.20
N LEU A 117 10.06 1.99 13.71
CA LEU A 117 9.10 2.02 12.61
C LEU A 117 7.92 2.95 12.89
N GLY A 118 7.46 3.04 14.14
CA GLY A 118 6.34 3.89 14.54
C GLY A 118 6.59 5.40 14.37
N ARG A 119 7.84 5.83 14.09
CA ARG A 119 8.21 7.24 13.94
C ARG A 119 8.03 7.79 12.53
N PHE A 120 7.79 6.92 11.55
CA PHE A 120 7.68 7.32 10.14
C PHE A 120 6.24 7.53 9.70
N SER A 121 6.06 8.45 8.75
CA SER A 121 4.79 8.64 8.04
C SER A 121 4.64 7.60 6.92
N TRP A 122 4.30 6.37 7.31
CA TRP A 122 4.09 5.27 6.37
C TRP A 122 2.96 5.53 5.39
N GLY A 123 1.91 6.23 5.82
CA GLY A 123 0.78 6.52 4.93
C GLY A 123 1.15 7.52 3.83
N SER A 124 1.89 8.58 4.16
CA SER A 124 2.42 9.50 3.13
C SER A 124 3.40 8.80 2.20
N ALA A 125 4.24 7.91 2.73
CA ALA A 125 5.18 7.14 1.92
C ALA A 125 4.47 6.21 0.93
N VAL A 126 3.46 5.46 1.39
CA VAL A 126 2.66 4.57 0.51
C VAL A 126 1.99 5.35 -0.60
N LEU A 127 1.46 6.53 -0.30
CA LEU A 127 0.82 7.37 -1.32
C LEU A 127 1.84 7.89 -2.34
N ALA A 128 2.99 8.41 -1.88
CA ALA A 128 4.07 8.84 -2.77
C ALA A 128 4.53 7.71 -3.70
N TRP A 129 4.79 6.54 -3.12
CA TRP A 129 5.23 5.38 -3.88
C TRP A 129 4.17 4.93 -4.90
N THR A 130 2.91 4.84 -4.48
CA THR A 130 1.80 4.44 -5.36
C THR A 130 1.62 5.42 -6.53
N TYR A 131 1.68 6.73 -6.27
CA TYR A 131 1.64 7.74 -7.33
C TYR A 131 2.81 7.59 -8.32
N ARG A 132 4.04 7.45 -7.81
CA ARG A 132 5.23 7.25 -8.65
C ARG A 132 5.10 6.02 -9.54
N GLN A 133 4.68 4.90 -8.97
CA GLN A 133 4.52 3.65 -9.71
C GLN A 133 3.38 3.70 -10.73
N LEU A 134 2.32 4.47 -10.47
CA LEU A 134 1.27 4.74 -11.47
C LEU A 134 1.80 5.60 -12.64
N CYS A 135 2.62 6.62 -12.36
CA CYS A 135 3.28 7.41 -13.40
C CYS A 135 4.19 6.55 -14.29
N GLU A 136 5.00 5.68 -13.68
CA GLU A 136 5.87 4.75 -14.40
C GLU A 136 5.06 3.76 -15.25
N ALA A 137 4.00 3.18 -14.67
CA ALA A 137 3.14 2.21 -15.36
C ALA A 137 2.49 2.79 -16.63
N CYS A 138 2.13 4.09 -16.64
CA CYS A 138 1.58 4.76 -17.82
C CYS A 138 2.60 4.90 -18.98
N CYS A 139 3.89 4.82 -18.70
CA CYS A 139 4.97 4.91 -19.69
C CYS A 139 5.46 3.54 -20.17
N CYS A 140 5.10 2.45 -19.49
CA CYS A 140 5.54 1.10 -19.82
C CYS A 140 4.79 0.55 -21.04
N GLN A 141 5.53 0.17 -22.10
CA GLN A 141 4.96 -0.35 -23.36
C GLN A 141 5.33 -1.81 -23.63
N ALA A 142 6.16 -2.43 -22.78
CA ALA A 142 6.60 -3.81 -23.00
C ALA A 142 5.48 -4.82 -22.70
N PRO A 143 5.39 -5.95 -23.43
CA PRO A 143 4.34 -6.96 -23.20
C PRO A 143 4.33 -7.59 -21.80
N SER A 144 5.47 -7.59 -21.10
CA SER A 144 5.62 -8.11 -19.74
C SER A 144 5.63 -7.01 -18.67
N SER A 145 5.16 -5.81 -19.00
CA SER A 145 5.04 -4.71 -18.04
C SER A 145 3.97 -5.04 -17.00
N ASN A 146 4.29 -4.81 -15.74
CA ASN A 146 3.36 -4.97 -14.62
C ASN A 146 3.21 -3.64 -13.88
N MET A 147 2.07 -3.46 -13.20
CA MET A 147 1.85 -2.34 -12.32
C MET A 147 2.45 -2.65 -10.93
N SER A 148 3.21 -1.70 -10.41
CA SER A 148 3.83 -1.74 -9.09
C SER A 148 3.15 -0.76 -8.14
N GLY A 149 3.61 -0.68 -6.89
CA GLY A 149 2.97 0.13 -5.84
C GLY A 149 1.81 -0.59 -5.14
N CYS A 150 1.11 0.12 -4.23
CA CYS A 150 0.10 -0.52 -3.38
C CYS A 150 -1.20 -0.80 -4.14
N VAL A 151 -1.25 -1.92 -4.88
CA VAL A 151 -2.42 -2.33 -5.66
C VAL A 151 -3.65 -2.56 -4.78
N LEU A 152 -3.45 -3.04 -3.54
CA LEU A 152 -4.51 -3.17 -2.55
C LEU A 152 -5.21 -1.83 -2.29
N LEU A 153 -4.45 -0.75 -2.12
CA LEU A 153 -5.00 0.59 -1.91
C LEU A 153 -5.81 1.05 -3.13
N ILE A 154 -5.27 0.86 -4.34
CA ILE A 154 -5.94 1.22 -5.60
C ILE A 154 -7.26 0.47 -5.73
N GLN A 155 -7.24 -0.85 -5.54
CA GLN A 155 -8.41 -1.71 -5.67
C GLN A 155 -9.50 -1.36 -4.66
N MET A 156 -9.14 -1.20 -3.38
CA MET A 156 -10.10 -0.83 -2.34
C MET A 156 -10.68 0.57 -2.56
N TRP A 157 -9.85 1.54 -2.94
CA TRP A 157 -10.30 2.88 -3.30
C TRP A 157 -11.28 2.87 -4.48
N MET A 158 -10.98 2.08 -5.52
CA MET A 158 -11.88 1.90 -6.66
C MET A 158 -13.21 1.31 -6.21
N TRP A 159 -13.21 0.23 -5.42
CA TRP A 159 -14.45 -0.38 -4.93
C TRP A 159 -15.27 0.53 -4.02
N LEU A 160 -14.63 1.41 -3.25
CA LEU A 160 -15.35 2.38 -2.41
C LEU A 160 -16.05 3.45 -3.26
N ARG A 161 -15.43 3.91 -4.35
CA ARG A 161 -15.90 5.09 -5.10
C ARG A 161 -16.61 4.77 -6.41
N LEU A 162 -16.24 3.67 -7.06
CA LEU A 162 -16.74 3.24 -8.34
C LEU A 162 -17.61 1.99 -8.18
N PRO A 163 -18.76 1.90 -8.86
CA PRO A 163 -19.59 0.68 -8.87
C PRO A 163 -18.99 -0.41 -9.76
N VAL A 164 -18.00 -0.08 -10.59
CA VAL A 164 -17.38 -0.99 -11.55
C VAL A 164 -16.82 -2.21 -10.85
N ARG A 165 -17.42 -3.37 -11.15
CA ARG A 165 -17.08 -4.67 -10.54
C ARG A 165 -16.94 -4.63 -9.02
N ARG A 166 -17.62 -3.68 -8.37
CA ARG A 166 -17.65 -3.54 -6.92
C ARG A 166 -18.25 -4.81 -6.34
N PRO A 167 -17.55 -5.49 -5.42
CA PRO A 167 -18.12 -6.65 -4.76
C PRO A 167 -19.38 -6.26 -3.99
N LYS A 168 -20.37 -7.13 -4.00
CA LYS A 168 -21.57 -6.92 -3.18
C LYS A 168 -21.17 -7.07 -1.72
N TRP A 169 -21.41 -6.02 -0.94
CA TRP A 169 -21.31 -6.07 0.50
C TRP A 169 -22.21 -7.17 1.05
N ARG A 170 -21.69 -7.92 2.03
CA ARG A 170 -22.47 -8.80 2.89
C ARG A 170 -22.07 -8.49 4.32
N GLN A 171 -23.07 -8.28 5.18
CA GLN A 171 -22.81 -8.18 6.61
C GLN A 171 -22.14 -9.47 7.06
N SER A 172 -20.89 -9.37 7.52
CA SER A 172 -20.22 -10.49 8.16
C SER A 172 -20.88 -10.72 9.52
N PHE A 173 -21.44 -11.91 9.72
CA PHE A 173 -21.98 -12.34 11.01
C PHE A 173 -20.89 -12.93 11.91
N THR A 174 -19.66 -13.05 11.41
CA THR A 174 -18.52 -13.50 12.19
C THR A 174 -18.10 -12.39 13.15
N PRO A 175 -18.08 -12.65 14.47
CA PRO A 175 -17.58 -11.69 15.44
C PRO A 175 -16.13 -11.33 15.13
N TRP A 176 -15.77 -10.07 15.35
CA TRP A 176 -14.38 -9.66 15.24
C TRP A 176 -13.56 -10.37 16.33
N PRO A 177 -12.49 -11.10 15.99
CA PRO A 177 -11.83 -12.00 16.93
C PRO A 177 -10.90 -11.27 17.93
N TYR A 178 -10.59 -10.00 17.67
CA TYR A 178 -9.66 -9.20 18.48
C TYR A 178 -10.40 -8.22 19.39
N ASN A 179 -9.91 -8.06 20.62
CA ASN A 179 -10.49 -7.13 21.60
C ASN A 179 -9.63 -5.87 21.79
N GLU A 180 -8.43 -5.88 21.24
CA GLU A 180 -7.43 -4.83 21.35
C GLU A 180 -7.86 -3.60 20.54
N PRO A 181 -7.79 -2.38 21.12
CA PRO A 181 -8.17 -1.15 20.43
C PRO A 181 -7.44 -0.93 19.10
N ASP A 182 -6.18 -1.33 19.03
CA ASP A 182 -5.29 -1.14 17.88
C ASP A 182 -5.50 -2.20 16.79
N MET A 183 -6.26 -3.25 17.08
CA MET A 183 -6.62 -4.32 16.15
C MET A 183 -8.06 -4.18 15.66
N LYS A 184 -8.65 -2.99 15.73
CA LYS A 184 -9.99 -2.74 15.16
C LYS A 184 -9.96 -2.68 13.63
N LYS A 185 -11.14 -2.81 13.03
CA LYS A 185 -11.36 -2.87 11.58
C LYS A 185 -10.98 -1.56 10.89
N THR A 186 -10.46 -1.64 9.67
CA THR A 186 -10.44 -0.50 8.74
C THR A 186 -11.69 -0.51 7.87
N VAL A 187 -11.91 0.53 7.05
CA VAL A 187 -13.05 0.56 6.13
C VAL A 187 -12.98 -0.55 5.07
N ALA A 188 -11.78 -1.08 4.79
CA ALA A 188 -11.60 -2.18 3.85
C ALA A 188 -12.35 -3.45 4.28
N TYR A 189 -12.67 -3.59 5.57
CA TYR A 189 -13.43 -4.73 6.09
C TYR A 189 -14.84 -4.85 5.52
N ILE A 190 -15.40 -3.79 4.92
CA ILE A 190 -16.65 -3.84 4.13
C ILE A 190 -16.56 -4.94 3.05
N PHE A 191 -15.35 -5.21 2.52
CA PHE A 191 -15.13 -6.17 1.45
C PHE A 191 -14.57 -7.52 1.91
N GLU A 192 -14.57 -7.82 3.21
CA GLU A 192 -14.12 -9.12 3.73
C GLU A 192 -15.02 -10.26 3.24
N SER A 193 -16.32 -10.14 3.49
CA SER A 193 -17.32 -11.13 3.10
C SER A 193 -17.91 -10.81 1.73
N THR A 194 -17.14 -11.02 0.66
CA THR A 194 -17.61 -10.76 -0.71
C THR A 194 -17.97 -12.04 -1.44
N ALA A 195 -19.07 -12.00 -2.20
CA ALA A 195 -19.37 -13.08 -3.14
C ALA A 195 -18.29 -13.08 -4.22
N THR A 196 -17.60 -14.22 -4.42
CA THR A 196 -16.60 -14.35 -5.47
C THR A 196 -17.24 -14.08 -6.82
N ALA A 197 -16.96 -12.93 -7.43
CA ALA A 197 -17.44 -12.63 -8.77
C ALA A 197 -16.68 -13.52 -9.75
N HIS A 198 -17.31 -14.62 -10.20
CA HIS A 198 -16.75 -15.50 -11.20
C HIS A 198 -16.86 -14.82 -12.57
N ALA A 199 -15.87 -13.98 -12.90
CA ALA A 199 -15.68 -13.53 -14.28
C ALA A 199 -14.65 -14.45 -14.94
N HIS A 200 -15.00 -15.02 -16.09
CA HIS A 200 -14.01 -15.67 -16.95
C HIS A 200 -12.91 -14.64 -17.29
N ARG A 201 -11.65 -14.96 -16.99
CA ARG A 201 -10.51 -14.05 -17.20
C ARG A 201 -10.49 -13.48 -18.63
N ASP A 202 -10.87 -14.30 -19.61
CA ASP A 202 -10.85 -13.96 -21.04
C ASP A 202 -11.83 -12.84 -21.43
N VAL A 203 -12.89 -12.63 -20.65
CA VAL A 203 -13.89 -11.57 -20.87
C VAL A 203 -13.88 -10.49 -19.79
N ALA A 204 -13.23 -10.75 -18.66
CA ALA A 204 -13.18 -9.82 -17.52
C ALA A 204 -12.74 -8.43 -17.97
N TYR A 205 -11.62 -8.33 -18.70
CA TYR A 205 -11.10 -7.06 -19.22
C TYR A 205 -12.15 -6.28 -20.02
N LYS A 206 -12.84 -6.92 -20.97
CA LYS A 206 -13.88 -6.27 -21.79
C LYS A 206 -15.02 -5.73 -20.93
N HIS A 207 -15.45 -6.47 -19.92
CA HIS A 207 -16.49 -6.00 -19.02
C HIS A 207 -16.04 -4.83 -18.15
N TYR A 208 -14.80 -4.87 -17.61
CA TYR A 208 -14.24 -3.74 -16.87
C TYR A 208 -14.20 -2.48 -17.74
N VAL A 209 -13.70 -2.58 -18.97
CA VAL A 209 -13.64 -1.45 -19.92
C VAL A 209 -15.05 -0.93 -20.21
N ASN A 210 -16.00 -1.80 -20.55
CA ASN A 210 -17.38 -1.37 -20.84
C ASN A 210 -18.06 -0.68 -19.64
N GLU A 211 -17.87 -1.18 -18.42
CA GLU A 211 -18.42 -0.55 -17.21
C GLU A 211 -17.75 0.80 -16.91
N MET A 212 -16.44 0.91 -17.15
CA MET A 212 -15.68 2.17 -16.99
C MET A 212 -16.10 3.20 -18.05
N ASP A 213 -16.28 2.81 -19.31
CA ASP A 213 -16.69 3.69 -20.40
C ASP A 213 -18.13 4.22 -20.20
N CYS A 214 -18.99 3.44 -19.56
CA CYS A 214 -20.36 3.83 -19.20
C CYS A 214 -20.46 4.60 -17.87
N LEU A 215 -19.33 4.89 -17.20
CA LEU A 215 -19.34 5.56 -15.90
C LEU A 215 -19.76 7.03 -16.05
N GLN A 216 -20.74 7.45 -15.24
CA GLN A 216 -21.21 8.83 -15.18
C GLN A 216 -20.91 9.44 -13.81
N PRO A 217 -20.81 10.78 -13.70
CA PRO A 217 -20.52 11.45 -12.42
C PRO A 217 -21.49 11.10 -11.29
N GLN A 218 -22.75 10.78 -11.62
CA GLN A 218 -23.80 10.38 -10.68
C GLN A 218 -23.61 8.95 -10.13
N HIS A 219 -22.83 8.11 -10.81
CA HIS A 219 -22.50 6.76 -10.36
C HIS A 219 -21.36 6.74 -9.34
N ILE A 220 -20.66 7.87 -9.18
CA ILE A 220 -19.49 7.97 -8.29
C ILE A 220 -19.95 8.22 -6.86
N GLU A 221 -19.46 7.39 -5.95
CA GLU A 221 -19.58 7.60 -4.52
C GLU A 221 -18.49 8.58 -4.05
N TRP A 222 -18.88 9.84 -3.86
CA TRP A 222 -17.96 10.92 -3.50
C TRP A 222 -17.55 10.89 -2.02
N LEU A 223 -18.42 10.37 -1.14
CA LEU A 223 -18.22 10.35 0.31
C LEU A 223 -18.33 8.92 0.87
N PRO A 224 -17.49 7.97 0.41
CA PRO A 224 -17.64 6.54 0.73
C PRO A 224 -17.50 6.22 2.22
N TYR A 225 -16.89 7.12 2.99
CA TYR A 225 -16.68 6.96 4.44
C TYR A 225 -17.88 7.39 5.29
N HIS A 226 -18.91 7.98 4.67
CA HIS A 226 -20.13 8.45 5.34
C HIS A 226 -21.34 7.59 4.99
N THR A 227 -21.14 6.48 4.27
CA THR A 227 -22.23 5.55 3.94
C THR A 227 -22.70 4.81 5.19
N ASN A 228 -23.90 4.22 5.13
CA ASN A 228 -24.44 3.43 6.23
C ASN A 228 -23.54 2.22 6.54
N GLU A 229 -22.98 1.60 5.50
CA GLU A 229 -22.07 0.46 5.61
C GLU A 229 -20.79 0.84 6.34
N ALA A 230 -20.15 1.94 5.96
CA ALA A 230 -18.94 2.43 6.63
C ALA A 230 -19.23 2.85 8.08
N SER A 231 -20.37 3.52 8.32
CA SER A 231 -20.79 3.98 9.64
C SER A 231 -21.17 2.82 10.59
N SER A 232 -21.53 1.66 10.06
CA SER A 232 -21.81 0.45 10.85
C SER A 232 -20.56 -0.18 11.47
N LEU A 233 -19.37 0.15 10.97
CA LEU A 233 -18.11 -0.41 11.44
C LEU A 233 -17.57 0.39 12.63
N THR A 234 -17.13 -0.32 13.67
CA THR A 234 -16.26 0.29 14.68
C THR A 234 -14.84 0.33 14.14
N LEU A 235 -14.46 1.49 13.61
CA LEU A 235 -13.17 1.67 12.95
C LEU A 235 -12.01 1.75 13.95
N ASN A 236 -10.82 1.38 13.45
CA ASN A 236 -9.55 1.61 14.10
C ASN A 236 -9.34 3.11 14.36
N SER A 237 -8.82 3.45 15.53
CA SER A 237 -8.52 4.84 15.90
C SER A 237 -7.57 5.50 14.90
N MET A 238 -6.65 4.73 14.34
CA MET A 238 -5.69 5.15 13.31
C MET A 238 -6.37 5.71 12.05
N CYS A 239 -7.59 5.26 11.71
CA CYS A 239 -8.30 5.75 10.53
C CYS A 239 -8.62 7.24 10.63
N ASN A 240 -8.85 7.77 11.84
CA ASN A 240 -9.22 9.17 12.06
C ASN A 240 -8.18 9.98 12.84
N ARG A 241 -7.14 9.32 13.38
CA ARG A 241 -6.11 9.93 14.23
C ARG A 241 -5.45 11.16 13.58
N ASP A 242 -5.13 11.05 12.30
CA ASP A 242 -4.38 12.05 11.55
C ASP A 242 -5.28 12.81 10.54
N SER A 243 -6.56 12.98 10.86
CA SER A 243 -7.58 13.57 9.97
C SER A 243 -7.29 15.02 9.55
N ASP A 244 -6.54 15.77 10.37
CA ASP A 244 -6.08 17.13 10.04
C ASP A 244 -5.20 17.17 8.77
N TYR A 245 -4.56 16.04 8.41
CA TYR A 245 -3.71 15.96 7.22
C TYR A 245 -4.47 15.63 5.93
N PHE A 246 -5.76 15.27 6.01
CA PHE A 246 -6.54 14.78 4.85
C PHE A 246 -6.66 15.79 3.71
N MET A 247 -6.65 17.08 4.02
CA MET A 247 -6.65 18.14 3.00
C MET A 247 -5.37 18.98 3.00
N TYR A 248 -4.30 18.50 3.65
CA TYR A 248 -3.04 19.23 3.71
C TYR A 248 -2.33 19.16 2.36
N GLN A 249 -1.87 20.31 1.84
CA GLN A 249 -1.07 20.35 0.61
C GLN A 249 0.41 20.25 0.97
N CYS A 250 1.07 19.16 0.54
CA CYS A 250 2.48 18.95 0.86
C CYS A 250 3.18 18.01 -0.12
N PRO A 251 4.52 18.05 -0.18
CA PRO A 251 5.30 16.96 -0.74
C PRO A 251 5.19 15.71 0.15
N LEU A 252 5.02 14.57 -0.50
CA LEU A 252 5.06 13.24 0.05
C LEU A 252 6.39 12.61 -0.35
N ILE A 253 7.09 12.00 0.59
CA ILE A 253 8.47 11.52 0.39
C ILE A 253 8.58 10.06 0.82
N CYS A 254 9.06 9.22 -0.09
CA CYS A 254 9.46 7.83 0.14
C CYS A 254 10.76 7.54 -0.63
N PHE A 255 11.91 7.63 0.04
CA PHE A 255 13.23 7.58 -0.60
C PHE A 255 13.33 8.56 -1.78
N TRP A 256 13.49 8.05 -3.00
CA TRP A 256 13.59 8.81 -4.24
C TRP A 256 12.22 9.18 -4.83
N ALA A 257 11.14 8.55 -4.38
CA ALA A 257 9.79 8.90 -4.79
C ALA A 257 9.35 10.16 -4.05
N VAL A 258 9.27 11.27 -4.79
CA VAL A 258 8.81 12.57 -4.30
C VAL A 258 7.60 12.98 -5.13
N GLU A 259 6.45 13.07 -4.47
CA GLU A 259 5.15 13.35 -5.09
C GLU A 259 4.43 14.45 -4.33
N TYR A 260 3.38 15.05 -4.89
CA TYR A 260 2.60 16.09 -4.20
C TYR A 260 1.20 15.62 -3.87
N HIS A 261 0.79 15.82 -2.61
CA HIS A 261 -0.60 15.70 -2.20
C HIS A 261 -1.32 17.03 -2.48
N LEU A 262 -2.21 17.02 -3.47
CA LEU A 262 -2.93 18.20 -3.95
C LEU A 262 -4.46 18.02 -3.86
N PRO A 263 -5.02 17.93 -2.64
CA PRO A 263 -6.45 17.67 -2.41
C PRO A 263 -7.37 18.77 -2.97
N HIS A 264 -6.86 19.99 -3.18
CA HIS A 264 -7.62 21.08 -3.82
C HIS A 264 -8.06 20.75 -5.25
N ARG A 265 -7.42 19.76 -5.90
CA ARG A 265 -7.81 19.25 -7.22
C ARG A 265 -9.03 18.32 -7.19
N VAL A 266 -9.44 17.85 -6.00
CA VAL A 266 -10.50 16.84 -5.82
C VAL A 266 -11.42 17.14 -4.64
N MET A 267 -11.77 18.40 -4.42
CA MET A 267 -12.57 18.88 -3.29
C MET A 267 -13.93 18.17 -3.14
N ARG A 268 -14.51 17.67 -4.23
CA ARG A 268 -15.75 16.86 -4.19
C ARG A 268 -15.62 15.60 -3.34
N GLN A 269 -14.43 14.99 -3.28
CA GLN A 269 -14.16 13.81 -2.42
C GLN A 269 -14.25 14.12 -0.93
N PHE A 270 -14.24 15.41 -0.56
CA PHE A 270 -14.36 15.91 0.80
C PHE A 270 -15.69 16.61 1.05
N GLY A 271 -16.67 16.45 0.15
CA GLY A 271 -17.98 17.09 0.26
C GLY A 271 -17.94 18.61 0.05
N LYS A 272 -16.86 19.11 -0.55
CA LYS A 272 -16.65 20.54 -0.79
C LYS A 272 -16.87 20.88 -2.26
N LYS A 273 -17.19 22.14 -2.51
CA LYS A 273 -17.28 22.68 -3.87
C LYS A 273 -15.89 22.62 -4.51
N GLN A 274 -15.83 22.15 -5.76
CA GLN A 274 -14.62 22.19 -6.56
C GLN A 274 -14.54 23.52 -7.27
N ASP A 275 -13.48 24.27 -7.00
CA ASP A 275 -13.17 25.50 -7.73
C ASP A 275 -12.62 25.16 -9.12
N TRP A 276 -12.96 26.00 -10.09
CA TRP A 276 -12.59 25.87 -11.50
C TRP A 276 -12.27 27.26 -12.08
N PRO A 277 -11.16 27.44 -12.82
CA PRO A 277 -10.12 26.44 -13.10
C PRO A 277 -9.34 26.05 -11.85
N VAL A 278 -8.86 24.81 -11.81
CA VAL A 278 -8.03 24.33 -10.71
C VAL A 278 -6.67 25.02 -10.78
N GLU A 279 -6.18 25.54 -9.65
CA GLU A 279 -4.84 26.13 -9.57
C GLU A 279 -3.78 25.10 -9.96
N ASP A 280 -2.95 25.47 -10.94
CA ASP A 280 -1.81 24.67 -11.33
C ASP A 280 -0.65 24.91 -10.36
N ILE A 281 -0.10 23.82 -9.85
CA ILE A 281 1.01 23.83 -8.91
C ILE A 281 2.10 22.99 -9.57
N SER A 282 3.21 23.64 -9.89
CA SER A 282 4.36 22.96 -10.45
C SER A 282 4.89 21.94 -9.45
N THR A 283 4.82 20.67 -9.81
CA THR A 283 5.35 19.56 -9.01
C THR A 283 6.83 19.29 -9.31
N GLY A 284 7.46 20.15 -10.13
CA GLY A 284 8.88 20.09 -10.51
C GLY A 284 9.22 18.84 -11.31
N VAL A 285 9.21 18.91 -12.65
CA VAL A 285 9.51 17.76 -13.55
C VAL A 285 10.82 17.05 -13.21
N GLU A 286 11.81 17.77 -12.66
CA GLU A 286 13.09 17.21 -12.21
C GLU A 286 12.95 16.22 -11.05
N LEU A 287 11.94 16.37 -10.19
CA LEU A 287 11.64 15.45 -9.09
C LEU A 287 10.99 14.13 -9.58
N HIS A 288 10.55 14.10 -10.85
CA HIS A 288 9.89 12.98 -11.52
C HIS A 288 10.81 12.20 -12.47
N LYS A 289 12.08 12.63 -12.61
CA LYS A 289 13.12 11.93 -13.40
C LYS A 289 13.89 10.95 -12.53
#